data_AF-A0A8C8S9Z3-F1
#
_entry.id   AF-A0A8C8S9Z3-F1
#
_cell.length_a   1.000
_cell.length_b   1.000
_cell.length_c   1.000
_cell.angle_alpha   90.00
_cell.angle_beta   90.00
_cell.angle_gamma   90.00
#
_symmetry.space_group_name_H-M   'P 1'
#
loop_
_entity.id
_entity.type
_entity.pdbx_description
1 polymer ?
#
loop_
_entity_poly.entity_id
_entity_poly.type
_entity_poly.pdbx_seq_one_letter_code
_entity_poly.pdbx_strand_id
1 'polypeptide(L)'
;EAVPQWINNEGVIGPKKLPNPVRESSSHQELHRELLFSHRRGLLPEHKPELQKVLESRRKKQMKQQEELRRPLTDLEEELRKRQQMLQQVCGSQEPVSGANPPEVSEY
;
A
#
# COMPACT_ATOMS: atom_id res chain seq x y z
N GLU A 1 29.05 -50.66 12.85
CA GLU A 1 28.03 -50.29 11.84
C GLU A 1 27.84 -48.79 11.83
N ALA A 2 27.77 -48.18 10.64
CA ALA A 2 27.48 -46.75 10.53
C ALA A 2 25.99 -46.52 10.81
N VAL A 3 25.67 -45.67 11.79
CA VAL A 3 24.30 -45.32 12.12
C VAL A 3 23.67 -44.60 10.92
N PRO A 4 22.48 -45.02 10.43
CA PRO A 4 21.79 -44.34 9.34
C PRO A 4 21.53 -42.87 9.67
N GLN A 5 21.67 -42.01 8.67
CA GLN A 5 21.58 -40.54 8.76
C GLN A 5 20.26 -39.99 9.32
N TRP A 6 19.24 -40.85 9.47
CA TRP A 6 17.91 -40.53 9.99
C TRP A 6 17.72 -40.90 11.47
N ILE A 7 18.72 -41.52 12.10
CA ILE A 7 18.74 -41.82 13.53
C ILE A 7 19.65 -40.79 14.21
N ASN A 8 19.09 -40.00 15.12
CA ASN A 8 19.85 -39.05 15.93
C ASN A 8 20.74 -39.80 16.94
N ASN A 9 21.73 -39.12 17.55
CA ASN A 9 22.64 -39.72 18.54
C ASN A 9 21.93 -40.36 19.76
N GLU A 10 20.64 -40.07 19.94
CA GLU A 10 19.77 -40.61 20.99
C GLU A 10 18.94 -41.83 20.53
N GLY A 11 19.15 -42.34 19.32
CA GLY A 11 18.38 -43.46 18.76
C GLY A 11 16.99 -43.06 18.23
N VAL A 12 16.65 -41.78 18.25
CA VAL A 12 15.35 -41.25 17.82
C VAL A 12 15.33 -40.94 16.33
N ILE A 13 14.26 -41.34 15.63
CA ILE A 13 14.04 -41.05 14.20
C ILE A 13 13.82 -39.55 14.03
N GLY A 14 14.76 -38.88 13.36
CA GLY A 14 14.70 -37.46 13.04
C GLY A 14 13.96 -37.18 11.73
N PRO A 15 13.41 -35.96 11.54
CA PRO A 15 12.77 -35.57 10.29
C PRO A 15 13.80 -35.58 9.14
N LYS A 16 13.56 -36.43 8.14
CA LYS A 16 14.38 -36.51 6.93
C LYS A 16 14.06 -35.32 6.02
N LYS A 17 15.06 -34.49 5.73
CA LYS A 17 14.93 -33.48 4.66
C LYS A 17 14.89 -34.21 3.33
N LEU A 18 13.74 -34.16 2.67
CA LEU A 18 13.60 -34.72 1.34
C LEU A 18 14.42 -33.89 0.34
N PRO A 19 15.10 -34.53 -0.61
CA PRO A 19 15.75 -33.85 -1.72
C PRO A 19 14.70 -33.02 -2.47
N ASN A 20 14.96 -31.71 -2.65
CA ASN A 20 14.07 -30.86 -3.42
C ASN A 20 14.51 -30.94 -4.89
N PRO A 21 13.76 -31.61 -5.78
CA PRO A 21 14.18 -31.85 -7.16
C PRO A 21 14.42 -30.55 -7.95
N VAL A 22 13.71 -29.47 -7.59
CA VAL A 22 13.88 -28.14 -8.18
C VAL A 22 15.20 -27.49 -7.76
N ARG A 23 15.64 -27.75 -6.52
CA ARG A 23 16.92 -27.23 -6.01
C ARG A 23 18.11 -28.13 -6.35
N GLU A 24 17.90 -29.42 -6.60
CA GLU A 24 18.98 -30.34 -6.96
C GLU A 24 19.30 -30.31 -8.46
N SER A 25 18.34 -29.93 -9.30
CA SER A 25 18.58 -29.75 -10.73
C SER A 25 19.31 -28.44 -11.02
N SER A 26 20.61 -28.53 -11.33
CA SER A 26 21.42 -27.37 -11.77
C SER A 26 20.82 -26.68 -13.00
N SER A 27 20.34 -27.47 -13.97
CA SER A 27 19.71 -26.94 -15.20
C SER A 27 18.46 -26.11 -14.89
N HIS A 28 17.64 -26.55 -13.93
CA HIS A 28 16.47 -25.78 -13.51
C HIS A 28 16.88 -24.44 -12.87
N GLN A 29 17.89 -24.45 -12.01
CA GLN A 29 18.39 -23.22 -11.38
C GLN A 29 18.96 -22.26 -12.41
N GLU A 30 19.66 -22.77 -13.41
CA GLU A 30 20.28 -21.98 -14.47
C GLU A 30 19.23 -21.30 -15.34
N LEU A 31 18.21 -22.04 -15.77
CA LEU A 31 17.05 -21.49 -16.47
C LEU A 31 16.34 -20.43 -15.62
N HIS A 32 16.12 -20.67 -14.33
CA HIS A 32 15.50 -19.69 -13.44
C HIS A 32 16.29 -18.38 -13.37
N ARG A 33 17.64 -18.48 -13.30
CA ARG A 33 18.52 -17.31 -13.32
C ARG A 33 18.43 -16.55 -14.64
N GLU A 34 18.44 -17.26 -15.77
CA GLU A 34 18.32 -16.68 -17.10
C GLU A 34 16.96 -15.98 -17.29
N LEU A 35 15.86 -16.61 -16.89
CA LEU A 35 14.52 -16.03 -16.95
C LEU A 35 14.43 -14.74 -16.12
N LEU A 36 14.94 -14.75 -14.88
CA LEU A 36 14.99 -13.55 -14.04
C LEU A 36 15.86 -12.46 -14.66
N PHE A 37 16.99 -12.82 -15.27
CA PHE A 37 17.89 -11.87 -15.91
C PHE A 37 17.25 -11.22 -17.14
N SER A 38 16.66 -12.02 -18.03
CA SER A 38 15.96 -11.55 -19.23
C SER A 38 14.73 -10.71 -18.88
N HIS A 39 14.00 -11.05 -17.82
CA HIS A 39 12.87 -10.25 -17.32
C HIS A 39 13.34 -8.89 -16.78
N ARG A 40 14.40 -8.87 -15.97
CA ARG A 40 15.00 -7.61 -15.47
C ARG A 40 15.53 -6.72 -16.59
N ARG A 41 16.01 -7.31 -17.70
CA ARG A 41 16.48 -6.58 -18.89
C ARG A 41 15.38 -6.21 -19.88
N GLY A 42 14.12 -6.58 -19.62
CA GLY A 42 13.00 -6.29 -20.53
C GLY A 42 13.07 -7.03 -21.86
N LEU A 43 13.82 -8.14 -21.93
CA LEU A 43 14.01 -8.92 -23.17
C LEU A 43 12.88 -9.94 -23.41
N LEU A 44 12.12 -10.28 -22.35
CA LEU A 44 10.96 -11.17 -22.43
C LEU A 44 9.66 -10.37 -22.61
N PRO A 45 8.70 -10.85 -23.42
CA PRO A 45 7.35 -10.28 -23.48
C PRO A 45 6.78 -10.13 -22.07
N GLU A 46 6.33 -8.92 -21.75
CA GLU A 46 5.91 -8.44 -20.42
C GLU A 46 4.54 -9.02 -19.99
N HIS A 47 4.23 -10.27 -20.33
CA HIS A 47 3.01 -10.90 -19.84
C HIS A 47 3.20 -11.35 -18.39
N LYS A 48 3.42 -10.37 -17.51
CA LYS A 48 3.34 -10.56 -16.06
C LYS A 48 2.00 -11.21 -15.75
N PRO A 49 1.96 -12.25 -14.91
CA PRO A 49 0.69 -12.84 -14.50
C PRO A 49 -0.16 -11.77 -13.80
N GLU A 50 -1.48 -11.84 -13.98
CA GLU A 50 -2.43 -10.86 -13.44
C GLU A 50 -2.25 -10.62 -11.93
N LEU A 51 -1.98 -11.68 -11.16
CA LEU A 51 -1.69 -11.59 -9.73
C LEU A 51 -0.49 -10.68 -9.43
N GLN A 52 0.59 -10.79 -10.21
CA GLN A 52 1.78 -9.96 -10.01
C GLN A 52 1.47 -8.49 -10.30
N LYS A 53 0.73 -8.20 -11.38
CA LYS A 53 0.27 -6.83 -11.70
C LYS A 53 -0.60 -6.26 -10.57
N VAL A 54 -1.52 -7.06 -10.03
CA VAL A 54 -2.39 -6.66 -8.92
C VAL A 54 -1.59 -6.37 -7.64
N LEU A 55 -0.63 -7.22 -7.28
CA LEU A 55 0.23 -7.01 -6.11
C LEU A 55 1.12 -5.77 -6.26
N GLU A 56 1.75 -5.57 -7.43
CA GLU A 56 2.52 -4.37 -7.73
C GLU A 56 1.65 -3.11 -7.63
N SER A 57 0.43 -3.14 -8.18
CA SER A 57 -0.52 -2.03 -8.12
C SER A 57 -0.95 -1.72 -6.68
N ARG A 58 -1.21 -2.75 -5.87
CA ARG A 58 -1.56 -2.59 -4.45
C ARG A 58 -0.43 -1.96 -3.66
N ARG A 59 0.81 -2.42 -3.87
CA ARG A 59 2.00 -1.86 -3.24
C ARG A 59 2.18 -0.38 -3.60
N LYS A 60 2.04 -0.02 -4.87
CA LYS A 60 2.12 1.38 -5.34
C LYS A 60 1.05 2.26 -4.69
N LYS A 61 -0.21 1.80 -4.63
CA LYS A 61 -1.31 2.53 -3.98
C LYS A 61 -1.02 2.76 -2.49
N GLN A 62 -0.54 1.74 -1.78
CA GLN A 62 -0.21 1.86 -0.35
C GLN A 62 0.92 2.87 -0.12
N MET A 63 1.97 2.86 -0.94
CA MET A 63 3.06 3.83 -0.84
C MET A 63 2.57 5.25 -1.09
N LYS A 64 1.73 5.45 -2.12
CA LYS A 64 1.14 6.76 -2.43
C LYS A 64 0.27 7.29 -1.30
N GLN A 65 -0.57 6.44 -0.70
CA GLN A 65 -1.39 6.80 0.46
C GLN A 65 -0.52 7.17 1.67
N GLN A 66 0.57 6.42 1.92
CA GLN A 66 1.49 6.74 3.00
C GLN A 66 2.23 8.08 2.75
N GLU A 67 2.58 8.38 1.50
CA GLU A 67 3.16 9.67 1.13
C GLU A 67 2.15 10.80 1.32
N GLU A 68 0.91 10.63 0.85
CA GLU A 68 -0.18 11.61 1.00
C GLU A 68 -0.48 11.91 2.48
N LEU A 69 -0.50 10.90 3.35
CA LEU A 69 -0.68 11.10 4.80
C LEU A 69 0.49 11.83 5.45
N ARG A 70 1.68 11.75 4.85
CA ARG A 70 2.89 12.43 5.34
C ARG A 70 3.10 13.79 4.68
N ARG A 71 2.33 14.13 3.65
CA ARG A 71 2.45 15.42 2.99
C ARG A 71 1.99 16.52 3.93
N PRO A 72 2.75 17.63 4.03
CA PRO A 72 2.25 18.82 4.69
C PRO A 72 0.99 19.32 3.96
N LEU A 73 0.16 20.07 4.68
CA LEU A 73 -0.98 20.76 4.06
C LEU A 73 -0.47 21.60 2.90
N THR A 74 -1.22 21.59 1.81
CA THR A 74 -0.94 22.46 0.67
C THR A 74 -1.26 23.91 1.01
N ASP A 75 -0.57 24.86 0.37
CA ASP A 75 -0.80 26.30 0.56
C ASP A 75 -2.29 26.68 0.42
N LEU A 76 -3.00 26.03 -0.51
CA LEU A 76 -4.43 26.19 -0.72
C LEU A 76 -5.26 25.66 0.46
N GLU A 77 -4.93 24.49 1.01
CA GLU A 77 -5.60 23.93 2.18
C GLU A 77 -5.40 24.81 3.42
N GLU A 78 -4.21 25.39 3.58
CA GLU A 78 -3.94 26.34 4.65
C GLU A 78 -4.81 27.61 4.51
N GLU A 79 -4.90 28.16 3.30
CA GLU A 79 -5.70 29.37 3.05
C GLU A 79 -7.21 29.12 3.27
N LEU A 80 -7.71 27.96 2.82
CA LEU A 80 -9.08 27.55 3.11
C LEU A 80 -9.34 27.42 4.61
N ARG A 81 -8.39 26.86 5.37
CA ARG A 81 -8.51 26.71 6.82
C ARG A 81 -8.52 28.06 7.54
N LYS A 82 -7.66 29.00 7.13
CA LYS A 82 -7.67 30.39 7.63
C LYS A 82 -9.02 31.05 7.36
N ARG A 83 -9.53 30.95 6.13
CA ARG A 83 -10.81 31.54 5.75
C ARG A 83 -11.99 30.94 6.52
N GLN A 84 -11.98 29.63 6.73
CA GLN A 84 -12.97 28.96 7.57
C GLN A 84 -12.93 29.47 9.03
N GLN A 85 -11.73 29.63 9.61
CA GLN A 85 -11.57 30.17 10.96
C GLN A 85 -12.05 31.61 11.08
N MET A 86 -11.81 32.45 10.05
CA MET A 86 -12.33 33.82 10.01
C MET A 86 -13.87 33.83 9.95
N LEU A 87 -14.46 33.01 9.08
CA LEU A 87 -15.91 32.90 8.96
C LEU A 87 -16.57 32.39 10.26
N GLN A 88 -15.98 31.42 10.94
CA GLN A 88 -16.50 30.93 12.23
C GLN A 88 -16.48 32.02 13.31
N GLN A 89 -15.43 32.85 13.36
CA GLN A 89 -15.37 33.96 14.31
C GLN A 89 -16.41 35.04 14.00
N VAL A 90 -16.57 35.40 12.73
CA VAL A 90 -17.54 36.43 12.32
C VAL A 90 -18.98 35.93 12.46
N CYS A 91 -19.25 34.68 12.10
CA CYS A 91 -20.59 34.06 12.20
C CYS A 91 -20.96 33.74 13.65
N GLY A 92 -20.00 33.32 14.49
CA GLY A 92 -20.22 33.11 15.92
C GLY A 92 -20.35 34.40 16.74
N SER A 93 -19.96 35.55 16.18
CA SER A 93 -20.19 36.87 16.79
C SER A 93 -21.54 37.47 16.42
N GLN A 94 -22.23 36.89 15.43
CA GLN A 94 -23.63 37.18 15.14
C GLN A 94 -24.49 36.16 15.87
N GLU A 95 -24.67 36.35 17.18
CA GLU A 95 -25.91 35.90 17.80
C GLU A 95 -27.05 36.42 16.92
N PRO A 96 -28.01 35.58 16.50
CA PRO A 96 -29.17 36.07 15.77
C PRO A 96 -29.88 37.04 16.71
N VAL A 97 -29.81 38.33 16.39
CA VAL A 97 -30.72 39.35 16.92
C VAL A 97 -32.12 38.97 16.48
N SER A 98 -32.70 38.05 17.26
CA SER A 98 -34.10 37.71 17.28
C SER A 98 -34.88 39.00 17.53
N GLY A 99 -35.64 39.46 16.54
CA GLY A 99 -36.69 40.45 16.78
C GLY A 99 -36.80 41.65 15.85
N ALA A 100 -36.14 41.72 14.70
CA ALA A 100 -36.45 42.75 13.71
C ALA A 100 -37.39 42.21 12.64
N ASN A 101 -38.69 42.39 12.88
CA ASN A 101 -39.78 42.14 11.94
C ASN A 101 -39.49 42.81 10.58
N PRO A 102 -39.60 42.11 9.43
CA PRO A 102 -39.47 42.76 8.12
C PRO A 102 -40.62 43.76 7.91
N PRO A 103 -40.37 44.93 7.29
CA PRO A 103 -41.39 45.93 7.09
C PRO A 103 -42.51 45.39 6.20
N GLU A 104 -43.76 45.58 6.65
CA GLU A 104 -44.98 45.32 5.88
C GLU A 104 -44.84 45.90 4.47
N VAL A 105 -44.90 45.02 3.50
CA VAL A 105 -44.95 45.38 2.09
C VAL A 105 -46.33 45.99 1.87
N SER A 106 -46.39 47.33 1.76
CA SER A 106 -47.60 48.05 1.39
C SER A 106 -48.12 47.53 0.06
N GLU A 107 -49.32 46.97 0.09
CA GLU A 107 -50.13 46.64 -1.08
C GLU A 107 -50.22 47.83 -2.04
N TYR A 108 -50.05 47.53 -3.32
CA TYR A 108 -50.66 48.22 -4.45
C TYR A 108 -51.08 47.17 -5.49
#